data_AF-A0A428ZF93-F1
#
_entry.id   AF-A0A428ZF93-F1
#
_cell.length_a   1.000
_cell.length_b   1.000
_cell.length_c   1.000
_cell.angle_alpha   90.00
_cell.angle_beta   90.00
_cell.angle_gamma   90.00
#
_symmetry.space_group_name_H-M   'P 1'
#
loop_
_entity.id
_entity.type
_entity.pdbx_description
1 polymer ?
#
loop_
_entity_poly.entity_id
_entity_poly.type
_entity_poly.pdbx_seq_one_letter_code
_entity_poly.pdbx_strand_id
1 'polypeptide(L)'
;MPTSFWLETAPRPEDRAVRIQFTIDPFVSDPVDHIEVQRHGDHLGIRVWIRQDTGGGTRSAIGGMNTTTVHLDEPVGQATIVDLSARPPEPG
;
A
#
# COMPACT_ATOMS: atom_id res chain seq x y z
N MET A 1 10.45 4.08 -3.92
CA MET A 1 10.83 2.79 -3.26
C MET A 1 9.56 2.07 -2.82
N PRO A 2 9.51 0.72 -2.79
CA PRO A 2 8.36 0.02 -2.22
C PRO A 2 8.25 0.33 -0.72
N THR A 3 7.04 0.53 -0.22
CA THR A 3 6.76 0.78 1.20
C THR A 3 5.68 -0.14 1.72
N SER A 4 5.79 -0.51 2.99
CA SER A 4 4.74 -1.26 3.67
C SER A 4 3.50 -0.42 3.89
N PHE A 5 2.35 -1.09 3.90
CA PHE A 5 1.05 -0.48 4.13
C PHE A 5 0.18 -1.32 5.07
N TRP A 6 -0.91 -0.71 5.51
CA TRP A 6 -1.98 -1.38 6.23
C TRP A 6 -3.33 -0.95 5.66
N LEU A 7 -4.32 -1.80 5.86
CA LEU A 7 -5.69 -1.49 5.49
C LEU A 7 -6.24 -0.46 6.46
N GLU A 8 -6.79 0.63 5.94
CA GLU A 8 -7.51 1.61 6.77
C GLU A 8 -8.77 0.99 7.37
N THR A 9 -9.41 0.10 6.63
CA THR A 9 -10.59 -0.65 7.05
C THR A 9 -10.57 -2.03 6.39
N ALA A 10 -11.09 -3.04 7.08
CA ALA A 10 -11.26 -4.36 6.50
C ALA A 10 -12.23 -4.28 5.31
N PRO A 11 -11.81 -4.67 4.09
CA PRO A 11 -12.66 -4.61 2.93
C PRO A 11 -13.68 -5.73 2.95
N ARG A 12 -14.80 -5.47 2.27
CA ARG A 12 -15.88 -6.42 2.08
C ARG A 12 -15.69 -7.20 0.79
N PRO A 13 -16.24 -8.42 0.68
CA PRO A 13 -16.13 -9.21 -0.54
C PRO A 13 -16.63 -8.51 -1.81
N GLU A 14 -17.62 -7.64 -1.69
CA GLU A 14 -18.19 -6.86 -2.79
C GLU A 14 -17.36 -5.63 -3.18
N ASP A 15 -16.39 -5.21 -2.37
CA ASP A 15 -15.63 -3.99 -2.60
C ASP A 15 -14.76 -4.11 -3.84
N ARG A 16 -14.78 -3.07 -4.68
CA ARG A 16 -13.88 -2.91 -5.86
C ARG A 16 -12.80 -1.85 -5.62
N ALA A 17 -12.67 -1.43 -4.37
CA ALA A 17 -11.66 -0.48 -3.97
C ALA A 17 -11.23 -0.78 -2.54
N VAL A 18 -9.94 -0.64 -2.26
CA VAL A 18 -9.38 -0.83 -0.93
C VAL A 18 -8.61 0.42 -0.53
N ARG A 19 -8.85 0.89 0.69
CA ARG A 19 -8.15 2.06 1.24
C ARG A 19 -6.98 1.58 2.06
N ILE A 20 -5.79 2.00 1.65
CA ILE A 20 -4.55 1.63 2.30
C ILE A 20 -3.88 2.87 2.88
N GLN A 21 -3.19 2.67 3.99
CA GLN A 21 -2.41 3.67 4.69
C GLN A 21 -0.95 3.27 4.73
N PHE A 22 -0.07 4.25 4.62
CA PHE A 22 1.37 4.06 4.67
C PHE A 22 2.05 5.33 5.20
N THR A 23 3.25 5.16 5.76
CA THR A 23 4.05 6.29 6.25
C THR A 23 4.86 6.89 5.10
N ILE A 24 4.84 8.22 5.02
CA ILE A 24 5.63 9.00 4.07
C ILE A 24 6.36 10.14 4.79
N ASP A 25 7.26 10.80 4.07
CA ASP A 25 7.71 12.12 4.46
C ASP A 25 6.56 13.13 4.31
N PRO A 26 6.24 13.95 5.33
CA PRO A 26 5.11 14.88 5.31
C PRO A 26 5.22 16.00 4.25
N PHE A 27 6.38 16.21 3.65
CA PHE A 27 6.60 17.25 2.64
C PHE A 27 6.32 16.78 1.21
N VAL A 28 6.01 15.50 1.00
CA VAL A 28 5.70 14.96 -0.32
C VAL A 28 4.21 15.13 -0.64
N SER A 29 3.90 16.09 -1.52
CA SER A 29 2.58 16.17 -2.15
C SER A 29 2.46 15.08 -3.21
N ASP A 30 1.41 14.27 -3.14
CA ASP A 30 1.18 13.12 -4.03
C ASP A 30 2.35 12.10 -3.99
N PRO A 31 2.48 11.34 -2.88
CA PRO A 31 3.63 10.47 -2.66
C PRO A 31 3.61 9.21 -3.52
N VAL A 32 2.47 8.82 -4.09
CA VAL A 32 2.34 7.55 -4.80
C VAL A 32 2.86 7.71 -6.22
N ASP A 33 3.86 6.91 -6.57
CA ASP A 33 4.37 6.83 -7.94
C ASP A 33 3.58 5.78 -8.74
N HIS A 34 3.46 4.60 -8.16
CA HIS A 34 2.89 3.43 -8.81
C HIS A 34 2.25 2.50 -7.78
N ILE A 35 1.18 1.81 -8.20
CA ILE A 35 0.55 0.74 -7.44
C ILE A 35 0.43 -0.47 -8.36
N GLU A 36 0.92 -1.61 -7.88
CA GLU A 36 0.78 -2.91 -8.53
C GLU A 36 -0.20 -3.74 -7.72
N VAL A 37 -1.15 -4.36 -8.41
CA VAL A 37 -2.12 -5.29 -7.84
C VAL A 37 -1.95 -6.62 -8.54
N GLN A 38 -1.76 -7.69 -7.78
CA GLN A 38 -1.66 -9.05 -8.29
C GLN A 38 -2.65 -9.95 -7.57
N ARG A 39 -3.37 -10.80 -8.32
CA ARG A 39 -4.24 -11.82 -7.74
C ARG A 39 -3.64 -13.20 -7.99
N HIS A 40 -3.46 -13.97 -6.92
CA HIS A 40 -2.94 -15.33 -6.94
C HIS A 40 -3.81 -16.22 -6.05
N GLY A 41 -4.75 -16.95 -6.67
CA GLY A 41 -5.70 -17.79 -5.93
C GLY A 41 -6.57 -16.97 -4.97
N ASP A 42 -6.47 -17.29 -3.70
CA ASP A 42 -7.15 -16.64 -2.57
C ASP A 42 -6.36 -15.44 -2.01
N HIS A 43 -5.30 -14.99 -2.68
CA HIS A 43 -4.52 -13.83 -2.25
C HIS A 43 -4.66 -12.67 -3.25
N LEU A 44 -4.86 -11.47 -2.71
CA LEU A 44 -4.82 -10.21 -3.44
C LEU A 44 -3.62 -9.40 -2.92
N GLY A 45 -2.51 -9.50 -3.65
CA GLY A 45 -1.29 -8.78 -3.33
C GLY A 45 -1.30 -7.35 -3.84
N ILE A 46 -0.88 -6.41 -2.99
CA ILE A 46 -0.73 -4.99 -3.35
C ILE A 46 0.73 -4.59 -3.09
N ARG A 47 1.32 -3.82 -4.01
CA ARG A 47 2.62 -3.17 -3.83
C ARG A 47 2.49 -1.69 -4.14
N VAL A 48 2.99 -0.85 -3.25
CA VAL A 48 2.96 0.61 -3.41
C VAL A 48 4.38 1.13 -3.51
N TRP A 49 4.66 1.90 -4.56
CA TRP A 49 5.90 2.64 -4.69
C TRP A 49 5.63 4.10 -4.36
N ILE A 50 6.41 4.62 -3.42
CA ILE A 50 6.38 6.02 -3.07
C ILE A 50 7.56 6.78 -3.68
N ARG A 51 7.29 7.99 -4.14
CA ARG A 51 8.28 9.02 -4.44
C ARG A 51 8.84 9.52 -3.11
N GLN A 52 10.14 9.43 -2.93
CA GLN A 52 10.83 10.07 -1.81
C GLN A 52 11.59 11.26 -2.35
N ASP A 53 11.28 12.46 -1.84
CA ASP A 53 12.17 13.60 -2.00
C ASP A 53 13.28 13.47 -0.94
N THR A 54 14.51 13.24 -1.40
CA THR A 54 15.67 13.05 -0.51
C THR A 54 16.40 14.36 -0.23
N GLY A 55 15.71 15.50 -0.36
CA GLY A 55 16.22 16.85 -0.16
C GLY A 55 16.93 17.09 1.18
N GLY A 56 18.19 16.65 1.27
CA GLY A 56 19.38 17.25 1.87
C GLY A 56 19.33 17.87 3.28
N GLY A 57 18.27 17.71 4.06
CA GLY A 57 18.13 18.36 5.36
C GLY A 57 17.95 17.34 6.47
N THR A 58 18.85 17.35 7.46
CA THR A 58 18.68 16.70 8.76
C THR A 58 17.43 17.24 9.44
N ARG A 59 16.26 16.70 9.10
CA ARG A 59 14.99 17.06 9.71
C ARG A 59 14.42 15.79 10.31
N SER A 60 14.36 15.77 11.63
CA SER A 60 13.64 14.78 12.40
C SER A 60 12.14 15.00 12.17
N ALA A 61 11.65 14.59 10.99
CA ALA A 61 10.24 14.65 10.66
C ALA A 61 9.56 13.43 11.27
N ILE A 62 8.55 13.67 12.11
CA ILE A 62 7.56 12.65 12.44
C ILE A 62 6.91 12.26 11.10
N GLY A 63 7.03 11.00 10.70
CA GLY A 63 6.49 10.52 9.42
C GLY A 63 5.01 10.90 9.28
N GLY A 64 4.65 11.43 8.11
CA GLY A 64 3.27 11.75 7.76
C GLY A 64 2.50 10.46 7.46
N MET A 65 1.25 10.41 7.89
CA MET A 65 0.32 9.36 7.48
C MET A 65 -0.32 9.75 6.15
N ASN A 66 -0.28 8.88 5.16
CA ASN A 66 -1.01 9.06 3.91
C ASN A 66 -1.98 7.90 3.68
N THR A 67 -3.16 8.22 3.13
CA THR A 67 -4.14 7.24 2.66
C THR A 67 -4.24 7.34 1.15
N THR A 68 -4.23 6.20 0.47
CA THR A 68 -4.63 6.12 -0.94
C THR A 68 -5.70 5.06 -1.17
N THR A 69 -6.46 5.21 -2.25
CA THR A 69 -7.47 4.25 -2.69
C THR A 69 -6.91 3.45 -3.85
N VAL A 70 -6.87 2.13 -3.70
CA VAL A 70 -6.50 1.19 -4.76
C VAL A 70 -7.78 0.69 -5.41
N HIS A 71 -7.96 0.95 -6.69
CA HIS A 71 -9.08 0.42 -7.47
C HIS A 71 -8.73 -0.98 -8.00
N LEU A 72 -9.71 -1.87 -7.98
CA LEU A 72 -9.58 -3.27 -8.40
C LEU A 72 -10.44 -3.52 -9.63
N ASP A 73 -9.93 -4.32 -10.57
CA ASP A 73 -10.69 -4.72 -11.77
C ASP A 73 -11.85 -5.66 -11.40
N GLU A 74 -11.65 -6.50 -10.39
CA GLU A 74 -12.61 -7.44 -9.84
C GLU A 74 -12.85 -7.16 -8.35
N PRO A 75 -14.04 -7.52 -7.80
CA PRO A 75 -14.29 -7.42 -6.37
C PRO A 75 -13.25 -8.18 -5.54
N VAL A 76 -13.00 -7.75 -4.30
CA VAL A 76 -12.08 -8.42 -3.36
C VAL A 76 -12.42 -9.91 -3.24
N GLY A 77 -13.71 -10.24 -3.14
CA GLY A 77 -14.18 -11.61 -3.00
C GLY A 77 -13.78 -12.18 -1.64
N GLN A 78 -13.34 -13.44 -1.61
CA GLN A 78 -12.81 -14.08 -0.40
C GLN A 78 -11.30 -13.96 -0.27
N ALA A 79 -10.67 -13.06 -1.05
CA ALA A 79 -9.22 -12.98 -1.08
C ALA A 79 -8.65 -12.32 0.19
N THR A 80 -7.57 -12.89 0.72
CA THR A 80 -6.74 -12.29 1.76
C THR A 80 -5.85 -11.23 1.11
N ILE A 81 -5.89 -10.00 1.62
CA ILE A 81 -5.01 -8.95 1.13
C ILE A 81 -3.64 -9.07 1.78
N VAL A 82 -2.60 -9.07 0.95
CA VAL A 82 -1.22 -9.18 1.39
C VAL A 82 -0.38 -8.04 0.88
N ASP A 83 0.53 -7.56 1.73
CA ASP A 83 1.51 -6.55 1.37
C ASP A 83 2.70 -7.20 0.66
N LEU A 84 2.84 -6.93 -0.65
CA LEU A 84 3.92 -7.45 -1.49
C LEU A 84 5.23 -6.67 -1.37
N SER A 85 5.25 -5.58 -0.58
CA SER A 85 6.49 -4.87 -0.22
C SER A 85 7.21 -5.57 0.93
N ALA A 86 6.46 -6.20 1.83
CA ALA A 86 7.00 -7.10 2.83
C ALA A 86 7.50 -8.37 2.12
N ARG A 87 8.62 -8.95 2.59
CA ARG A 87 8.99 -10.30 2.14
C ARG A 87 7.78 -11.22 2.39
N PRO A 88 7.36 -12.03 1.40
CA PRO A 88 6.31 -13.01 1.66
C PRO A 88 6.73 -13.89 2.83
N PRO A 89 5.82 -14.26 3.75
CA PRO A 89 6.15 -15.21 4.80
C PRO A 89 6.68 -16.49 4.13
N GLU A 90 7.85 -16.96 4.58
CA GLU A 90 8.42 -18.21 4.08
C GLU A 90 7.44 -19.36 4.41
N PRO A 91 7.21 -20.32 3.49
CA PRO A 91 6.42 -21.50 3.82
C PRO A 91 7.13 -22.27 4.94
N GLY A 92 6.42 -22.46 6.07
CA GLY A 92 6.81 -23.37 7.15
C GLY A 92 6.43 -24.81 6.87
#